data_AF-A0A0Q3KMZ7-F1
#
_entry.id   AF-A0A0Q3KMZ7-F1
#
_cell.length_a   1.000
_cell.length_b   1.000
_cell.length_c   1.000
_cell.angle_alpha   90.00
_cell.angle_beta   90.00
_cell.angle_gamma   90.00
#
_symmetry.space_group_name_H-M   'P 1'
#
loop_
_entity.id
_entity.type
_entity.pdbx_description
1 polymer ?
#
loop_
_entity_poly.entity_id
_entity_poly.type
_entity_poly.pdbx_seq_one_letter_code
_entity_poly.pdbx_strand_id
1 'polypeptide(L)'
;MARRIRVTHLLLAGGLVLAAQPASAQDGMLFYNLMQGVFGKGDGADIDYRARAPLVVPPNSTLPPPQEPASARNAAWPNDPDVQRRKDEANPAPYVPALGVRNNPMMSAQEVRRGRTTRAAASGHNGTEEQTNYNNQIQPIRLGRELAARQNQVDAEALAYGSEPPRRMLTEPPVGYRRPAATASVGPGASGPVEDKQALGQREFVTGQGPVMQR
;
A
#
# COMPACT_ATOMS: atom_id res chain seq x y z
N MET A 1 -20.74 41.91 74.36
CA MET A 1 -19.87 43.07 74.05
C MET A 1 -19.26 42.85 72.68
N ALA A 2 -19.64 43.66 71.71
CA ALA A 2 -19.36 43.51 70.29
C ALA A 2 -18.32 44.52 69.80
N ARG A 3 -17.37 44.09 68.96
CA ARG A 3 -16.64 44.86 67.91
C ARG A 3 -16.12 43.79 66.93
N ARG A 4 -16.73 43.52 65.76
CA ARG A 4 -16.78 44.29 64.50
C ARG A 4 -15.42 44.90 64.13
N ILE A 5 -14.78 44.35 63.08
CA ILE A 5 -14.37 45.06 61.86
C ILE A 5 -14.30 44.04 60.72
N ARG A 6 -15.04 44.34 59.63
CA ARG A 6 -14.96 43.72 58.31
C ARG A 6 -14.12 44.66 57.44
N VAL A 7 -13.16 44.16 56.66
CA VAL A 7 -12.56 44.82 55.47
C VAL A 7 -12.18 43.68 54.50
N THR A 8 -13.14 43.21 53.71
CA THR A 8 -13.28 43.43 52.25
C THR A 8 -12.21 42.77 51.38
N HIS A 9 -12.68 41.81 50.58
CA HIS A 9 -12.03 41.29 49.38
C HIS A 9 -11.61 42.41 48.42
N LEU A 10 -10.40 42.32 47.88
CA LEU A 10 -10.04 42.91 46.60
C LEU A 10 -8.84 42.16 46.01
N LEU A 11 -8.94 41.89 44.70
CA LEU A 11 -7.90 41.40 43.78
C LEU A 11 -7.69 39.89 43.64
N LEU A 12 -8.72 39.28 43.07
CA LEU A 12 -8.62 38.30 42.00
C LEU A 12 -7.92 38.95 40.79
N ALA A 13 -6.69 38.51 40.47
CA ALA A 13 -5.99 38.54 39.17
C ALA A 13 -4.47 38.67 39.38
N GLY A 14 -3.74 37.56 39.24
CA GLY A 14 -2.30 37.54 39.42
C GLY A 14 -1.67 36.25 38.91
N GLY A 15 -1.81 35.99 37.61
CA GLY A 15 -0.82 35.29 36.79
C GLY A 15 -0.33 33.92 37.27
N LEU A 16 -0.99 32.88 36.79
CA LEU A 16 -0.40 31.56 36.57
C LEU A 16 0.71 31.72 35.50
N VAL A 17 1.91 32.13 35.92
CA VAL A 17 3.13 32.15 35.11
C VAL A 17 4.14 31.22 35.79
N LEU A 18 3.85 29.92 35.71
CA LEU A 18 4.71 28.86 36.25
C LEU A 18 5.01 27.78 35.19
N ALA A 19 5.41 28.19 33.97
CA ALA A 19 5.85 27.26 32.93
C ALA A 19 6.71 27.93 31.85
N ALA A 20 7.80 28.59 32.24
CA ALA A 20 8.87 28.97 31.31
C ALA A 20 10.17 29.22 32.08
N GLN A 21 10.69 28.19 32.75
CA GLN A 21 12.08 28.22 33.20
C GLN A 21 12.94 27.58 32.10
N PRO A 22 14.02 28.25 31.64
CA PRO A 22 14.97 27.63 30.73
C PRO A 22 15.60 26.42 31.44
N ALA A 23 15.56 25.26 30.80
CA ALA A 23 16.30 24.08 31.24
C ALA A 23 17.80 24.36 31.06
N SER A 24 18.43 24.84 32.12
CA SER A 24 19.88 24.95 32.20
C SER A 24 20.49 23.54 32.13
N ALA A 25 21.34 23.29 31.15
CA ALA A 25 22.12 22.06 31.03
C ALA A 25 23.16 21.97 32.16
N GLN A 26 22.72 21.55 33.35
CA GLN A 26 23.55 21.18 34.50
C GLN A 26 24.00 19.70 34.45
N ASP A 27 23.58 18.96 33.42
CA ASP A 27 23.77 17.50 33.30
C ASP A 27 25.22 17.07 33.03
N GLY A 28 26.12 17.97 32.65
CA GLY A 28 27.53 17.61 32.41
C GLY A 28 28.28 17.24 33.69
N MET A 29 28.08 18.00 34.77
CA MET A 29 28.80 17.80 36.03
C MET A 29 28.25 16.62 36.83
N LEU A 30 26.94 16.39 36.76
CA LEU A 30 26.30 15.27 37.44
C LEU A 30 26.69 13.94 36.78
N PHE A 31 26.72 13.90 35.45
CA PHE A 31 27.21 12.73 34.69
C PHE A 31 28.71 12.52 34.87
N TYR A 32 29.51 13.59 34.92
CA TYR A 32 30.94 13.52 35.19
C TYR A 32 31.24 12.96 36.60
N ASN A 33 30.56 13.46 37.63
CA ASN A 33 30.72 12.98 39.00
C ASN A 33 30.20 11.55 39.19
N LEU A 34 29.10 11.19 38.51
CA LEU A 34 28.58 9.83 38.49
C LEU A 34 29.54 8.86 37.80
N MET A 35 30.11 9.24 36.65
CA MET A 35 31.12 8.43 35.97
C MET A 35 32.40 8.31 36.81
N GLN A 36 32.86 9.37 37.46
CA GLN A 36 34.01 9.30 38.37
C GLN A 36 33.76 8.39 39.58
N GLY A 37 32.54 8.39 40.12
CA GLY A 37 32.17 7.53 41.25
C GLY A 37 32.03 6.04 40.90
N VAL A 38 31.59 5.72 39.67
CA VAL A 38 31.38 4.33 39.22
C VAL A 38 32.64 3.71 38.62
N PHE A 39 33.40 4.49 37.84
CA PHE A 39 34.58 3.97 37.12
C PHE A 39 35.91 4.28 37.80
N GLY A 40 35.88 5.03 38.90
CA GLY A 40 37.08 5.46 39.62
C GLY A 40 37.88 6.50 38.85
N LYS A 41 38.49 7.43 39.57
CA LYS A 41 39.54 8.30 39.02
C LYS A 41 40.74 7.40 38.69
N GLY A 42 40.86 6.98 37.43
CA GLY A 42 42.06 6.34 36.93
C GLY A 42 43.18 7.36 36.89
N ASP A 43 43.80 7.67 38.03
CA ASP A 43 45.15 8.20 38.03
C ASP A 43 45.99 7.15 37.31
N GLY A 44 46.38 7.48 36.08
CA GLY A 44 46.91 6.53 35.10
C GLY A 44 48.02 5.70 35.71
N ALA A 45 47.69 4.48 36.13
CA ALA A 45 48.68 3.51 36.55
C ALA A 45 49.61 3.30 35.35
N ASP A 46 50.90 3.57 35.56
CA ASP A 46 51.93 3.39 34.57
C ASP A 46 51.80 1.98 33.97
N ILE A 47 51.58 1.90 32.66
CA ILE A 47 51.27 0.64 32.00
C ILE A 47 52.55 -0.19 32.03
N ASP A 48 52.56 -1.29 32.76
CA ASP A 48 53.68 -2.23 32.76
C ASP A 48 53.76 -2.92 31.39
N TYR A 49 54.57 -2.36 30.49
CA TYR A 49 54.79 -2.86 29.13
C TYR A 49 55.64 -4.14 29.15
N ARG A 50 55.04 -5.25 29.59
CA ARG A 50 55.62 -6.58 29.42
C ARG A 50 55.20 -7.18 28.09
N ALA A 51 56.06 -8.04 27.55
CA ALA A 51 55.71 -8.85 26.40
C ALA A 51 54.42 -9.64 26.70
N ARG A 52 53.45 -9.54 25.79
CA ARG A 52 52.19 -10.30 25.89
C ARG A 52 52.50 -11.79 25.77
N ALA A 53 51.75 -12.63 26.48
CA ALA A 53 51.86 -14.07 26.35
C ALA A 53 51.71 -14.49 24.86
N PRO A 54 52.45 -15.50 24.40
CA PRO A 54 52.39 -15.94 23.01
C PRO A 54 50.98 -16.41 22.62
N LEU A 55 50.62 -16.19 21.35
CA LEU A 55 49.32 -16.60 20.82
C LEU A 55 49.21 -18.13 20.82
N VAL A 56 48.20 -18.67 21.52
CA VAL A 56 47.92 -20.11 21.51
C VAL A 56 47.27 -20.47 20.18
N VAL A 57 48.01 -21.19 19.34
CA VAL A 57 47.47 -21.72 18.08
C VAL A 57 46.75 -23.04 18.37
N PRO A 58 45.52 -23.25 17.85
CA PRO A 58 44.84 -24.53 17.96
C PRO A 58 45.68 -25.67 17.38
N PRO A 59 45.63 -26.89 17.97
CA PRO A 59 46.44 -28.03 17.53
C PRO A 59 46.08 -28.53 16.12
N ASN A 60 44.90 -28.18 15.60
CA ASN A 60 44.49 -28.47 14.23
C ASN A 60 43.69 -27.31 13.63
N SER A 61 43.81 -27.14 12.32
CA SER A 61 43.08 -26.15 11.53
C SER A 61 41.90 -26.77 10.77
N THR A 62 41.45 -27.96 11.20
CA THR A 62 40.35 -28.66 10.54
C THR A 62 39.05 -27.95 10.85
N LEU A 63 38.51 -27.26 9.84
CA LEU A 63 37.19 -26.64 9.93
C LEU A 63 36.13 -27.72 10.09
N PRO A 64 35.08 -27.49 10.90
CA PRO A 64 33.89 -28.34 10.90
C PRO A 64 33.33 -28.48 9.48
N PRO A 65 32.71 -29.63 9.14
CA PRO A 65 32.06 -29.79 7.84
C PRO A 65 31.02 -28.68 7.61
N PRO A 66 30.85 -28.20 6.35
CA PRO A 66 29.87 -27.16 6.04
C PRO A 66 28.46 -27.65 6.41
N GLN A 67 27.64 -26.74 6.93
CA GLN A 67 26.23 -27.03 7.19
C GLN A 67 25.52 -27.41 5.87
N GLU A 68 24.60 -28.37 5.95
CA GLU A 68 23.73 -28.74 4.83
C GLU A 68 23.09 -27.47 4.22
N PRO A 69 23.01 -27.37 2.89
CA PRO A 69 22.54 -26.17 2.25
C PRO A 69 21.09 -25.91 2.64
N ALA A 70 20.81 -24.68 3.09
CA ALA A 70 19.47 -24.20 3.47
C ALA A 70 18.44 -24.27 2.33
N SER A 71 18.85 -24.69 1.13
CA SER A 71 17.98 -25.00 -0.01
C SER A 71 17.17 -26.29 0.17
N ALA A 72 17.52 -27.17 1.11
CA ALA A 72 16.67 -28.28 1.49
C ALA A 72 15.41 -27.71 2.17
N ARG A 73 14.28 -27.71 1.44
CA ARG A 73 13.00 -27.19 1.94
C ARG A 73 12.68 -27.81 3.29
N ASN A 74 12.63 -26.99 4.33
CA ASN A 74 12.12 -27.40 5.63
C ASN A 74 10.62 -27.70 5.51
N ALA A 75 10.21 -28.92 5.89
CA ALA A 75 8.81 -29.36 5.88
C ALA A 75 7.91 -28.58 6.86
N ALA A 76 8.51 -27.79 7.76
CA ALA A 76 7.80 -26.97 8.75
C ALA A 76 7.26 -25.63 8.20
N TRP A 77 7.68 -25.21 6.99
CA TRP A 77 7.22 -23.94 6.41
C TRP A 77 6.05 -24.15 5.45
N PRO A 78 5.01 -23.30 5.51
CA PRO A 78 3.91 -23.31 4.54
C PRO A 78 4.40 -23.18 3.09
N ASN A 79 3.64 -23.75 2.16
CA ASN A 79 3.90 -23.57 0.74
C ASN A 79 3.66 -22.11 0.33
N ASP A 80 4.67 -21.46 -0.24
CA ASP A 80 4.53 -20.13 -0.85
C ASP A 80 3.65 -20.21 -2.12
N PRO A 81 2.53 -19.46 -2.18
CA PRO A 81 1.64 -19.46 -3.34
C PRO A 81 2.33 -18.95 -4.62
N ASP A 82 3.31 -18.05 -4.52
CA ASP A 82 4.01 -17.50 -5.70
C ASP A 82 4.98 -18.51 -6.31
N VAL A 83 5.54 -19.41 -5.50
CA VAL A 83 6.36 -20.52 -5.99
C VAL A 83 5.48 -21.59 -6.64
N GLN A 84 4.29 -21.84 -6.10
CA GLN A 84 3.33 -22.77 -6.71
C GLN A 84 2.83 -22.24 -8.06
N ARG A 85 2.41 -20.97 -8.12
CA ARG A 85 1.99 -20.33 -9.36
C ARG A 85 3.06 -20.43 -10.45
N ARG A 86 4.34 -20.15 -10.12
CA ARG A 86 5.45 -20.31 -11.07
C ARG A 86 5.64 -21.74 -11.57
N LYS A 87 5.43 -22.73 -10.70
CA LYS A 87 5.50 -24.15 -11.08
C LYS A 87 4.34 -24.55 -11.99
N ASP A 88 3.14 -24.07 -11.69
CA ASP A 88 1.93 -24.30 -12.48
C ASP A 88 2.03 -23.62 -13.86
N GLU A 89 2.62 -22.42 -13.92
CA GLU A 89 2.93 -21.73 -15.18
C GLU A 89 4.01 -22.45 -16.00
N ALA A 90 5.02 -23.04 -15.34
CA ALA A 90 6.08 -23.80 -15.99
C ALA A 90 5.61 -25.17 -16.48
N ASN A 91 4.63 -25.77 -15.82
CA ASN A 91 4.00 -27.05 -16.19
C ASN A 91 2.49 -26.85 -16.34
N PRO A 92 2.02 -26.22 -17.42
CA PRO A 92 0.59 -26.07 -17.65
C PRO A 92 -0.03 -27.45 -17.80
N ALA A 93 -0.94 -27.80 -16.88
CA ALA A 93 -1.69 -29.04 -17.00
C ALA A 93 -2.48 -29.02 -18.32
N PRO A 94 -2.48 -30.13 -19.10
CA PRO A 94 -3.25 -30.19 -20.32
C PRO A 94 -4.72 -29.97 -19.98
N TYR A 95 -5.41 -29.16 -20.79
CA TYR A 95 -6.84 -28.90 -20.60
C TYR A 95 -7.60 -30.23 -20.57
N VAL A 96 -8.14 -30.57 -19.40
CA VAL A 96 -9.03 -31.70 -19.23
C VAL A 96 -10.46 -31.15 -19.31
N PRO A 97 -11.24 -31.50 -20.35
CA PRO A 97 -12.64 -31.14 -20.40
C PRO A 97 -13.34 -31.64 -19.14
N ALA A 98 -14.19 -30.79 -18.53
CA ALA A 98 -14.99 -31.16 -17.37
C ALA A 98 -15.69 -32.51 -17.61
N LEU A 99 -15.65 -33.39 -16.60
CA LEU A 99 -16.32 -34.68 -16.61
C LEU A 99 -17.82 -34.45 -16.92
N GLY A 100 -18.25 -34.87 -18.11
CA GLY A 100 -19.58 -34.58 -18.66
C GLY A 100 -19.56 -34.12 -20.12
N VAL A 101 -18.49 -33.45 -20.57
CA VAL A 101 -18.37 -32.99 -21.97
C VAL A 101 -17.95 -34.10 -22.92
N ARG A 102 -17.20 -35.10 -22.44
CA ARG A 102 -16.68 -36.21 -23.26
C ARG A 102 -17.77 -37.13 -23.83
N ASN A 103 -18.92 -37.19 -23.16
CA ASN A 103 -20.04 -38.06 -23.55
C ASN A 103 -21.22 -37.29 -24.14
N ASN A 104 -21.05 -36.00 -24.45
CA ASN A 104 -22.11 -35.25 -25.08
C ASN A 104 -22.05 -35.54 -26.60
N PRO A 105 -23.07 -36.17 -27.20
CA PRO A 105 -23.09 -36.36 -28.64
C PRO A 105 -23.04 -34.99 -29.30
N MET A 106 -21.97 -34.71 -30.05
CA MET A 106 -21.88 -33.48 -30.83
C MET A 106 -22.99 -33.51 -31.87
N MET A 107 -23.99 -32.64 -31.72
CA MET A 107 -25.08 -32.53 -32.69
C MET A 107 -24.53 -32.07 -34.05
N SER A 108 -24.97 -32.73 -35.13
CA SER A 108 -24.60 -32.33 -36.48
C SER A 108 -25.19 -30.95 -36.83
N ALA A 109 -24.55 -30.21 -37.73
CA ALA A 109 -25.08 -28.92 -38.19
C ALA A 109 -26.49 -29.04 -38.82
N GLN A 110 -26.84 -30.22 -39.33
CA GLN A 110 -28.16 -30.54 -39.86
C GLN A 110 -29.20 -30.73 -38.73
N GLU A 111 -28.84 -31.41 -37.64
CA GLU A 111 -29.70 -31.55 -36.45
C GLU A 111 -30.05 -30.20 -35.81
N VAL A 112 -29.07 -29.32 -35.66
CA VAL A 112 -29.27 -27.97 -35.11
C VAL A 112 -30.23 -27.17 -35.99
N ARG A 113 -30.13 -27.30 -37.32
CA ARG A 113 -31.02 -26.62 -38.27
C ARG A 113 -32.44 -27.18 -38.24
N ARG A 114 -32.61 -28.48 -38.01
CA ARG A 114 -33.93 -29.14 -37.97
C ARG A 114 -34.81 -28.65 -36.81
N GLY A 115 -34.21 -28.27 -35.69
CA GLY A 115 -34.92 -27.68 -34.54
C GLY A 115 -35.21 -26.18 -34.67
N ARG A 116 -34.66 -25.49 -35.68
CA ARG A 116 -34.85 -24.05 -35.89
C ARG A 116 -36.19 -23.82 -36.58
N THR A 117 -37.25 -23.63 -35.80
CA THR A 117 -38.54 -23.15 -36.34
C THR A 117 -38.45 -21.65 -36.62
N THR A 118 -39.11 -21.17 -37.68
CA THR A 118 -39.17 -19.74 -38.06
C THR A 118 -39.98 -18.89 -37.07
N ARG A 119 -40.49 -19.51 -36.01
CA ARG A 119 -41.27 -18.90 -34.93
C ARG A 119 -40.75 -19.28 -33.55
N ALA A 120 -39.44 -19.46 -33.39
CA ALA A 120 -38.85 -19.10 -32.11
C ALA A 120 -38.62 -17.59 -32.19
N ALA A 121 -39.65 -16.82 -31.77
CA ALA A 121 -39.38 -15.49 -31.24
C ALA A 121 -38.16 -15.63 -30.34
N ALA A 122 -37.20 -14.71 -30.46
CA ALA A 122 -36.08 -14.60 -29.55
C ALA A 122 -36.62 -14.91 -28.15
N SER A 123 -36.37 -16.13 -27.67
CA SER A 123 -36.57 -16.46 -26.28
C SER A 123 -35.43 -15.70 -25.67
N GLY A 124 -35.68 -14.39 -25.47
CA GLY A 124 -34.88 -13.53 -24.65
C GLY A 124 -34.70 -14.36 -23.41
N HIS A 125 -33.46 -14.77 -23.22
CA HIS A 125 -33.04 -15.38 -21.99
C HIS A 125 -33.70 -14.56 -20.89
N ASN A 126 -34.65 -15.17 -20.16
CA ASN A 126 -35.23 -14.60 -18.95
C ASN A 126 -34.14 -14.64 -17.87
N GLY A 127 -32.96 -14.11 -18.18
CA GLY A 127 -32.04 -13.67 -17.16
C GLY A 127 -32.74 -12.48 -16.53
N THR A 128 -32.96 -12.56 -15.22
CA THR A 128 -33.15 -11.36 -14.42
C THR A 128 -32.15 -10.31 -14.90
N GLU A 129 -32.55 -9.04 -15.02
CA GLU A 129 -31.74 -7.99 -15.65
C GLU A 129 -30.26 -8.03 -15.20
N GLU A 130 -30.01 -8.43 -13.95
CA GLU A 130 -28.71 -8.77 -13.34
C GLU A 130 -27.74 -9.61 -14.20
N GLN A 131 -28.21 -10.59 -14.98
CA GLN A 131 -27.32 -11.54 -15.69
C GLN A 131 -26.95 -11.12 -17.13
N THR A 132 -27.10 -9.85 -17.47
CA THR A 132 -26.64 -9.35 -18.78
C THR A 132 -25.12 -9.18 -18.78
N ASN A 133 -24.46 -9.42 -19.92
CA ASN A 133 -23.02 -9.13 -20.10
C ASN A 133 -22.67 -7.68 -19.68
N TYR A 134 -23.55 -6.75 -20.02
CA TYR A 134 -23.45 -5.36 -19.61
C TYR A 134 -23.38 -5.20 -18.08
N ASN A 135 -24.29 -5.83 -17.33
CA ASN A 135 -24.34 -5.71 -15.87
C ASN A 135 -23.17 -6.43 -15.17
N ASN A 136 -22.75 -7.58 -15.69
CA ASN A 136 -21.67 -8.36 -15.08
C ASN A 136 -20.26 -7.86 -15.42
N GLN A 137 -20.05 -7.36 -16.64
CA GLN A 137 -18.71 -7.03 -17.14
C GLN A 137 -18.52 -5.53 -17.36
N ILE A 138 -19.47 -4.85 -18.00
CA ILE A 138 -19.29 -3.46 -18.44
C ILE A 138 -19.61 -2.46 -17.31
N GLN A 139 -20.69 -2.69 -16.56
CA GLN A 139 -21.15 -1.81 -15.49
C GLN A 139 -20.10 -1.59 -14.38
N PRO A 140 -19.46 -2.64 -13.81
CA PRO A 140 -18.46 -2.45 -12.77
C PRO A 140 -17.25 -1.64 -13.25
N ILE A 141 -16.83 -1.85 -14.50
CA ILE A 141 -15.70 -1.12 -15.11
C ILE A 141 -16.06 0.36 -15.29
N ARG A 142 -17.28 0.66 -15.75
CA ARG A 142 -17.76 2.04 -15.90
C ARG A 142 -17.87 2.76 -14.57
N LEU A 143 -18.44 2.10 -13.55
CA LEU A 143 -18.53 2.64 -12.19
C LEU A 143 -17.14 2.89 -11.59
N GLY A 144 -16.21 1.95 -11.75
CA GLY A 144 -14.82 2.12 -11.30
C GLY A 144 -14.13 3.30 -11.97
N ARG A 145 -14.33 3.45 -13.29
CA ARG A 145 -13.82 4.61 -14.05
C ARG A 145 -14.42 5.93 -13.56
N GLU A 146 -15.73 5.99 -13.33
CA GLU A 146 -16.41 7.21 -12.85
C GLU A 146 -15.96 7.59 -11.44
N LEU A 147 -15.85 6.61 -10.54
CA LEU A 147 -15.35 6.83 -9.17
C LEU A 147 -13.90 7.35 -9.19
N ALA A 148 -13.03 6.75 -10.01
CA ALA A 148 -11.66 7.21 -10.16
C ALA A 148 -11.58 8.63 -10.73
N ALA A 149 -12.42 8.95 -11.73
CA ALA A 149 -12.50 10.29 -12.30
C ALA A 149 -12.96 11.33 -11.27
N ARG A 150 -13.97 11.01 -10.44
CA ARG A 150 -14.42 11.88 -9.35
C ARG A 150 -13.33 12.09 -8.30
N GLN A 151 -12.63 11.03 -7.91
CA GLN A 151 -11.54 11.14 -6.94
C GLN A 151 -10.41 12.04 -7.48
N ASN A 152 -10.03 11.88 -8.74
CA ASN A 152 -9.03 12.73 -9.40
C ASN A 152 -9.47 14.20 -9.47
N GLN A 153 -10.76 14.48 -9.68
CA GLN A 153 -11.30 15.84 -9.66
C GLN A 153 -11.20 16.46 -8.27
N VAL A 154 -11.61 15.73 -7.23
CA VAL A 154 -11.48 16.18 -5.83
C VAL A 154 -10.03 16.45 -5.46
N ASP A 155 -9.12 15.57 -5.90
CA ASP A 155 -7.69 15.75 -5.66
C ASP A 155 -7.15 16.97 -6.43
N ALA A 156 -7.62 17.22 -7.66
CA ALA A 156 -7.26 18.41 -8.42
C ALA A 156 -7.77 19.71 -7.78
N GLU A 157 -8.99 19.72 -7.23
CA GLU A 157 -9.56 20.86 -6.52
C GLU A 157 -8.83 21.14 -5.20
N ALA A 158 -8.33 20.11 -4.53
CA ALA A 158 -7.54 20.22 -3.29
C ALA A 158 -6.11 20.75 -3.53
N LEU A 159 -5.65 20.80 -4.77
CA LEU A 159 -4.34 21.35 -5.12
C LEU A 159 -4.43 22.88 -5.16
N ALA A 160 -4.12 23.53 -4.04
CA ALA A 160 -3.90 24.98 -3.98
C ALA A 160 -2.40 25.30 -3.94
N TYR A 161 -2.03 26.39 -4.59
CA TYR A 161 -0.65 26.84 -4.60
C TYR A 161 -0.17 27.23 -3.18
N GLY A 162 0.98 26.70 -2.77
CA GLY A 162 1.55 26.94 -1.45
C GLY A 162 0.85 26.23 -0.29
N SER A 163 -0.27 25.55 -0.54
CA SER A 163 -0.96 24.69 0.42
C SER A 163 -0.65 23.23 0.12
N GLU A 164 -0.49 22.42 1.16
CA GLU A 164 -0.26 20.99 1.01
C GLU A 164 -1.59 20.22 1.09
N PRO A 165 -1.85 19.26 0.17
CA PRO A 165 -2.99 18.37 0.29
C PRO A 165 -2.96 17.56 1.60
N PRO A 166 -4.11 17.37 2.27
CA PRO A 166 -4.16 16.60 3.51
C PRO A 166 -3.81 15.13 3.24
N ARG A 167 -3.02 14.54 4.15
CA ARG A 167 -2.68 13.12 4.12
C ARG A 167 -3.90 12.24 4.40
N ARG A 168 -4.25 11.34 3.48
CA ARG A 168 -5.37 10.40 3.56
C ARG A 168 -4.93 8.97 3.91
N MET A 169 -3.78 8.53 3.39
CA MET A 169 -3.29 7.15 3.54
C MET A 169 -1.91 7.11 4.18
N LEU A 170 -1.54 5.99 4.80
CA LEU A 170 -0.21 5.80 5.40
C LEU A 170 0.90 5.64 4.34
N THR A 171 0.52 5.27 3.12
CA THR A 171 1.43 5.17 1.97
C THR A 171 1.78 6.53 1.37
N GLU A 172 1.01 7.57 1.68
CA GLU A 172 1.34 8.93 1.26
C GLU A 172 2.47 9.48 2.11
N PRO A 173 3.34 10.33 1.53
CA PRO A 173 4.45 10.91 2.27
C PRO A 173 3.97 11.75 3.46
N PRO A 174 4.81 11.92 4.50
CA PRO A 174 4.51 12.79 5.62
C PRO A 174 4.23 14.24 5.19
N VAL A 175 3.61 15.01 6.10
CA VAL A 175 3.37 16.45 5.91
C VAL A 175 4.69 17.20 5.61
N GLY A 176 4.65 18.09 4.65
CA GLY A 176 5.73 18.94 4.13
C GLY A 176 6.23 18.53 2.74
N TYR A 177 5.99 17.29 2.33
CA TYR A 177 6.59 16.72 1.11
C TYR A 177 5.73 16.90 -0.14
N ARG A 178 4.43 17.16 0.00
CA ARG A 178 3.51 17.34 -1.15
C ARG A 178 3.27 18.80 -1.50
N ARG A 179 4.00 19.74 -0.89
CA ARG A 179 3.85 21.17 -1.19
C ARG A 179 4.38 21.50 -2.60
N PRO A 180 3.55 21.98 -3.53
CA PRO A 180 4.02 22.39 -4.84
C PRO A 180 4.94 23.61 -4.75
N ALA A 181 5.91 23.68 -5.65
CA ALA A 181 6.88 24.76 -5.69
C ALA A 181 6.26 26.09 -6.15
N ALA A 182 6.99 27.16 -5.83
CA ALA A 182 6.84 28.55 -6.25
C ALA A 182 6.31 28.76 -7.69
N THR A 183 6.75 27.90 -8.58
CA THR A 183 6.69 28.10 -10.03
C THR A 183 6.05 26.90 -10.72
N ALA A 184 5.60 25.91 -9.96
CA ALA A 184 4.99 24.72 -10.49
C ALA A 184 3.55 25.00 -10.93
N SER A 185 3.20 24.54 -12.13
CA SER A 185 1.80 24.47 -12.56
C SER A 185 1.03 23.52 -11.64
N VAL A 186 -0.09 23.99 -11.09
CA VAL A 186 -0.94 23.22 -10.19
C VAL A 186 -2.17 22.75 -10.95
N GLY A 187 -2.51 21.47 -10.84
CA GLY A 187 -3.64 20.85 -11.55
C GLY A 187 -3.24 20.04 -12.80
N PRO A 188 -4.20 19.39 -13.48
CA PRO A 188 -3.93 18.70 -14.73
C PRO A 188 -3.43 19.73 -15.74
N GLY A 189 -2.23 19.50 -16.30
CA GLY A 189 -1.60 20.43 -17.24
C GLY A 189 -2.49 20.77 -18.44
N ALA A 190 -2.08 21.76 -19.24
CA ALA A 190 -2.89 22.35 -20.31
C ALA A 190 -3.49 21.36 -21.34
N SER A 191 -2.96 20.14 -21.44
CA SER A 191 -3.57 19.05 -22.19
C SER A 191 -3.18 17.71 -21.56
N GLY A 192 -4.17 16.98 -21.03
CA GLY A 192 -4.02 15.56 -20.72
C GLY A 192 -4.18 14.71 -21.99
N PRO A 193 -3.83 13.41 -21.94
CA PRO A 193 -4.05 12.50 -23.06
C PRO A 193 -5.52 12.55 -23.50
N VAL A 194 -5.76 13.00 -24.73
CA VAL A 194 -7.11 13.01 -25.31
C VAL A 194 -7.44 11.58 -25.70
N GLU A 195 -8.39 10.95 -24.99
CA GLU A 195 -8.89 9.64 -25.38
C GLU A 195 -9.49 9.72 -26.79
N ASP A 196 -9.01 8.86 -27.70
CA ASP A 196 -9.61 8.72 -29.02
C ASP A 196 -10.97 8.02 -28.90
N LYS A 197 -12.03 8.84 -28.90
CA LYS A 197 -13.42 8.38 -28.82
C LYS A 197 -13.91 7.75 -30.12
N GLN A 198 -13.11 7.72 -31.19
CA GLN A 198 -13.51 7.18 -32.49
C GLN A 198 -12.94 5.80 -32.80
N ALA A 199 -11.97 5.30 -32.03
CA ALA A 199 -11.41 3.97 -32.21
C ALA A 199 -12.47 2.85 -32.11
N LEU A 200 -12.34 1.84 -32.97
CA LEU A 200 -13.19 0.64 -32.97
C LEU A 200 -13.11 -0.06 -31.60
N GLY A 201 -14.26 -0.41 -31.01
CA GLY A 201 -14.37 -0.92 -29.63
C GLY A 201 -14.45 0.15 -28.54
N GLN A 202 -13.80 1.31 -28.68
CA GLN A 202 -13.91 2.42 -27.70
C GLN A 202 -15.27 3.12 -27.78
N ARG A 203 -15.81 3.33 -29.00
CA ARG A 203 -17.18 3.86 -29.16
C ARG A 203 -18.21 2.99 -28.46
N GLU A 204 -18.11 1.68 -28.64
CA GLU A 204 -18.99 0.69 -28.00
C GLU A 204 -18.88 0.74 -26.48
N PHE A 205 -17.65 0.85 -25.97
CA PHE A 205 -17.39 0.99 -24.53
C PHE A 205 -17.88 2.31 -23.95
N VAL A 206 -17.88 3.41 -24.72
CA VAL A 206 -18.32 4.73 -24.25
C VAL A 206 -19.83 4.90 -24.38
N THR A 207 -20.41 4.59 -25.55
CA THR A 207 -21.81 4.88 -25.89
C THR A 207 -22.74 3.68 -25.78
N GLY A 208 -22.22 2.45 -25.69
CA GLY A 208 -23.05 1.24 -25.64
C GLY A 208 -23.74 0.89 -26.97
N GLN A 209 -23.43 1.60 -28.05
CA GLN A 209 -23.94 1.30 -29.39
C GLN A 209 -22.90 0.52 -30.20
N GLY A 210 -23.37 -0.50 -30.93
CA GLY A 210 -22.55 -1.30 -31.84
C GLY A 210 -21.89 -0.47 -32.95
N PRO A 211 -20.89 -1.03 -33.64
CA PRO A 211 -20.11 -0.30 -34.63
C PRO A 211 -21.00 0.11 -35.81
N VAL A 212 -20.92 1.39 -36.20
CA VAL A 212 -21.58 1.89 -37.42
C VAL A 212 -20.78 1.39 -38.61
N MET A 213 -21.29 0.35 -39.27
CA MET A 213 -20.72 -0.17 -40.51
C MET A 213 -20.89 0.90 -41.61
N GLN A 214 -19.78 1.52 -42.04
CA GLN A 214 -19.78 2.31 -43.26
C GLN A 214 -19.96 1.35 -44.44
N ARG A 215 -21.00 1.60 -45.26
CA ARG A 215 -21.21 0.88 -46.52
C ARG A 215 -20.31 1.45 -47.61
#